data_AF-A0AAD8SNG5-F1
#
_entry.id   AF-A0AAD8SNG5-F1
#
_cell.length_a   1.000
_cell.length_b   1.000
_cell.length_c   1.000
_cell.angle_alpha   90.00
_cell.angle_beta   90.00
_cell.angle_gamma   90.00
#
_symmetry.space_group_name_H-M   'P 1'
#
loop_
_entity.id
_entity.type
_entity.pdbx_description
1 polymer ?
#
loop_
_entity_poly.entity_id
_entity_poly.type
_entity_poly.pdbx_seq_one_letter_code
_entity_poly.pdbx_strand_id
1 'polypeptide(L)'
;MAALVKRKSEIATAIEQHALVRIRVATESLSFVASDESEENRRIHEKIEAMTDVAHPKHELWSNRPKAVVMAKFEHRAERVHYYFDKFHAHLTMVWKTMFPLDQAPETLSALFTRFKSPERIRLLVRKELLAGAELAFASVLAFHPTLDLEAIANTRRSLDQYYDIARHPAYTIISRMETGYAPEELNGSFSFLISNRYCLDPLGELVDCDQ
;
A
#
# COMPACT_ATOMS: atom_id res chain seq x y z
N MET A 1 -55.84 -24.45 6.32
CA MET A 1 -55.37 -23.23 5.62
C MET A 1 -54.71 -22.23 6.58
N ALA A 2 -55.40 -21.73 7.61
CA ALA A 2 -54.86 -20.73 8.56
C ALA A 2 -53.55 -21.16 9.28
N ALA A 3 -53.47 -22.42 9.75
CA ALA A 3 -52.25 -22.93 10.41
C ALA A 3 -51.02 -23.00 9.49
N LEU A 4 -51.23 -23.24 8.19
CA LEU A 4 -50.16 -23.31 7.20
C LEU A 4 -49.62 -21.92 6.85
N VAL A 5 -50.52 -20.92 6.78
CA VAL A 5 -50.15 -19.51 6.58
C VAL A 5 -49.35 -18.98 7.76
N LYS A 6 -49.79 -19.27 8.99
CA LYS A 6 -49.09 -18.89 10.23
C LYS A 6 -47.66 -19.47 10.30
N ARG A 7 -47.51 -20.76 9.99
CA ARG A 7 -46.19 -21.42 9.99
C ARG A 7 -45.25 -20.83 8.93
N LYS A 8 -45.77 -20.45 7.76
CA LYS A 8 -44.99 -19.79 6.71
C LYS A 8 -44.51 -18.40 7.13
N SER A 9 -45.35 -17.60 7.79
CA SER A 9 -44.94 -16.29 8.31
C SER A 9 -43.88 -16.39 9.41
N GLU A 10 -43.97 -17.39 10.28
CA GLU A 10 -42.98 -17.64 11.34
C GLU A 10 -41.60 -18.00 10.76
N ILE A 11 -41.56 -18.88 9.75
CA ILE A 11 -40.31 -19.24 9.06
C ILE A 11 -39.69 -18.03 8.34
N ALA A 12 -40.52 -17.22 7.66
CA ALA A 12 -40.04 -16.02 6.98
C ALA A 12 -39.40 -15.02 7.97
N THR A 13 -40.03 -14.83 9.13
CA THR A 13 -39.52 -13.96 10.20
C THR A 13 -38.20 -14.47 10.78
N ALA A 14 -38.07 -15.78 11.01
CA ALA A 14 -36.85 -16.39 11.53
C ALA A 14 -35.66 -16.26 10.55
N ILE A 15 -35.91 -16.44 9.25
CA ILE A 15 -34.89 -16.26 8.20
C ILE A 15 -34.42 -14.80 8.18
N GLU A 16 -35.34 -13.84 8.25
CA GLU A 16 -35.01 -12.41 8.25
C GLU A 16 -34.15 -12.03 9.47
N GLN A 17 -34.55 -12.47 10.66
CA GLN A 17 -33.78 -12.21 11.88
C GLN A 17 -32.37 -12.79 11.82
N HIS A 18 -32.25 -14.02 11.33
CA HIS A 18 -30.94 -14.66 11.13
C HIS A 18 -30.07 -13.87 10.13
N ALA A 19 -30.65 -13.38 9.03
CA ALA A 19 -29.93 -12.56 8.06
C ALA A 19 -29.43 -11.24 8.68
N LEU A 20 -30.28 -10.55 9.45
CA LEU A 20 -29.91 -9.30 10.13
C LEU A 20 -28.78 -9.49 11.15
N VAL A 21 -28.79 -10.59 11.90
CA VAL A 21 -27.70 -10.94 12.81
C VAL A 21 -26.38 -11.08 12.06
N ARG A 22 -26.38 -11.79 10.92
CA ARG A 22 -25.16 -11.97 10.12
C ARG A 22 -24.66 -10.65 9.52
N ILE A 23 -25.55 -9.79 9.05
CA ILE A 23 -25.21 -8.46 8.52
C ILE A 23 -24.58 -7.60 9.62
N ARG A 24 -25.12 -7.64 10.83
CA ARG A 24 -24.55 -6.92 11.97
C ARG A 24 -23.12 -7.39 12.28
N VAL A 25 -22.90 -8.70 12.38
CA VAL A 25 -21.56 -9.26 12.61
C VAL A 25 -20.58 -8.83 11.50
N ALA A 26 -21.01 -8.87 10.24
CA ALA A 26 -20.18 -8.41 9.13
C ALA A 26 -19.86 -6.91 9.23
N THR A 27 -20.84 -6.08 9.60
CA THR A 27 -20.66 -4.63 9.79
C THR A 27 -19.65 -4.32 10.89
N GLU A 28 -19.69 -5.07 11.99
CA GLU A 28 -18.75 -4.94 13.11
C GLU A 28 -17.33 -5.32 12.69
N SER A 29 -17.16 -6.34 11.84
CA SER A 29 -15.85 -6.71 11.27
C SER A 29 -15.24 -5.66 10.35
N LEU A 30 -16.08 -4.78 9.76
CA LEU A 30 -15.66 -3.65 8.93
C LEU A 30 -15.45 -2.35 9.73
N SER A 31 -15.36 -2.42 11.06
CA SER A 31 -15.16 -1.24 11.91
C SER A 31 -13.88 -0.44 11.59
N PHE A 32 -12.82 -1.08 11.09
CA PHE A 32 -11.59 -0.39 10.66
C PHE A 32 -11.78 0.53 9.44
N VAL A 33 -12.87 0.35 8.69
CA VAL A 33 -13.26 1.16 7.52
C VAL A 33 -14.12 2.37 7.92
N ALA A 34 -14.61 2.39 9.16
CA ALA A 34 -15.41 3.50 9.67
C ALA A 34 -14.56 4.78 9.69
N SER A 35 -15.12 5.87 9.17
CA SER A 35 -14.58 7.22 9.39
C SER A 35 -15.01 7.76 10.75
N ASP A 36 -14.81 9.06 10.95
CA ASP A 36 -15.53 9.85 11.94
C ASP A 36 -16.98 9.36 12.06
N GLU A 37 -17.30 8.89 13.26
CA GLU A 37 -18.59 8.30 13.62
C GLU A 37 -19.74 9.28 13.37
N SER A 38 -19.48 10.59 13.51
CA SER A 38 -20.48 11.63 13.28
C SER A 38 -20.88 11.73 11.80
N GLU A 39 -19.91 11.68 10.89
CA GLU A 39 -20.12 11.74 9.45
C GLU A 39 -20.74 10.44 8.91
N GLU A 40 -20.31 9.28 9.44
CA GLU A 40 -20.94 7.99 9.12
C GLU A 40 -22.43 8.02 9.51
N ASN A 41 -22.74 8.40 10.75
CA ASN A 41 -24.11 8.45 11.25
C ASN A 41 -24.97 9.47 10.47
N ARG A 42 -24.41 10.61 10.05
CA ARG A 42 -25.11 11.59 9.20
C ARG A 42 -25.52 10.97 7.86
N ARG A 43 -24.60 10.33 7.15
CA ARG A 43 -24.87 9.72 5.83
C ARG A 43 -25.87 8.57 5.92
N ILE A 44 -25.80 7.78 6.97
CA ILE A 44 -26.77 6.71 7.23
C ILE A 44 -28.15 7.30 7.47
N HIS A 45 -28.24 8.37 8.24
CA HIS A 45 -29.50 9.03 8.52
C HIS A 45 -30.15 9.57 7.25
N GLU A 46 -29.38 10.29 6.42
CA GLU A 46 -29.82 10.81 5.12
C GLU A 46 -30.29 9.69 4.18
N LYS A 47 -29.56 8.57 4.13
CA LYS A 47 -29.93 7.40 3.32
C LYS A 47 -31.22 6.75 3.79
N ILE A 48 -31.42 6.61 5.10
CA ILE A 48 -32.64 6.02 5.66
C ILE A 48 -33.85 6.92 5.38
N GLU A 49 -33.71 8.24 5.52
CA GLU A 49 -34.79 9.18 5.23
C GLU A 49 -35.18 9.12 3.75
N ALA A 50 -34.20 9.22 2.84
CA ALA A 50 -34.43 9.11 1.40
C ALA A 50 -35.11 7.78 1.01
N MET A 51 -34.71 6.67 1.64
CA MET A 51 -35.30 5.36 1.36
C MET A 51 -36.67 5.18 2.00
N THR A 52 -36.95 5.83 3.13
CA THR A 52 -38.26 5.82 3.79
C THR A 52 -39.29 6.58 2.97
N ASP A 53 -38.90 7.71 2.36
CA ASP A 53 -39.77 8.52 1.50
C ASP A 53 -40.13 7.81 0.18
N VAL A 54 -39.24 6.95 -0.33
CA VAL A 54 -39.43 6.18 -1.58
C VAL A 54 -40.01 4.78 -1.32
N ALA A 55 -39.92 4.27 -0.09
CA ALA A 55 -40.35 2.91 0.23
C ALA A 55 -41.86 2.75 0.07
N HIS A 56 -42.24 1.78 -0.77
CA HIS A 56 -43.62 1.34 -0.86
C HIS A 56 -44.04 0.72 0.50
N PRO A 57 -45.30 0.88 0.95
CA PRO A 57 -45.78 0.41 2.27
C PRO A 57 -45.55 -1.09 2.56
N LYS A 58 -45.20 -1.88 1.53
CA LYS A 58 -44.92 -3.32 1.61
C LYS A 58 -43.45 -3.66 1.90
N HIS A 59 -42.51 -2.72 1.84
CA HIS A 59 -41.10 -2.96 2.14
C HIS A 59 -40.79 -2.68 3.63
N GLU A 60 -41.11 -3.66 4.47
CA GLU A 60 -41.00 -3.59 5.94
C GLU A 60 -39.57 -3.32 6.45
N LEU A 61 -38.55 -3.63 5.63
CA LEU A 61 -37.14 -3.50 5.98
C LEU A 61 -36.69 -2.03 6.18
N TRP A 62 -37.17 -1.12 5.34
CA TRP A 62 -36.84 0.31 5.42
C TRP A 62 -37.80 1.06 6.36
N SER A 63 -39.03 0.59 6.49
CA SER A 63 -40.01 1.12 7.44
C SER A 63 -39.64 0.83 8.90
N ASN A 64 -38.85 -0.21 9.16
CA ASN A 64 -38.32 -0.51 10.49
C ASN A 64 -36.94 0.15 10.69
N ARG A 65 -36.93 1.31 11.36
CA ARG A 65 -35.72 2.13 11.55
C ARG A 65 -34.51 1.34 12.10
N PRO A 66 -34.62 0.50 13.16
CA PRO A 66 -33.51 -0.36 13.59
C PRO A 66 -32.93 -1.27 12.50
N LYS A 67 -33.78 -1.92 11.68
CA LYS A 67 -33.32 -2.80 10.59
C LYS A 67 -32.66 -1.99 9.47
N ALA A 68 -33.26 -0.86 9.11
CA ALA A 68 -32.73 0.06 8.11
C ALA A 68 -31.34 0.58 8.47
N VAL A 69 -31.09 0.92 9.75
CA VAL A 69 -29.76 1.35 10.24
C VAL A 69 -28.72 0.26 10.05
N VAL A 70 -29.02 -0.99 10.39
CA VAL A 70 -28.07 -2.10 10.23
C VAL A 70 -27.70 -2.32 8.76
N MET A 71 -28.70 -2.31 7.87
CA MET A 71 -28.45 -2.48 6.43
C MET A 71 -27.68 -1.30 5.84
N ALA A 72 -28.09 -0.06 6.14
CA ALA A 72 -27.42 1.14 5.64
C ALA A 72 -25.97 1.25 6.14
N LYS A 73 -25.70 0.86 7.40
CA LYS A 73 -24.33 0.76 7.94
C LYS A 73 -23.48 -0.25 7.19
N PHE A 74 -24.04 -1.43 6.95
CA PHE A 74 -23.35 -2.49 6.21
C PHE A 74 -23.01 -2.03 4.79
N GLU A 75 -24.00 -1.53 4.04
CA GLU A 75 -23.81 -1.04 2.67
C GLU A 75 -22.77 0.08 2.61
N HIS A 76 -22.88 1.07 3.51
CA HIS A 76 -21.92 2.18 3.56
C HIS A 76 -20.48 1.68 3.78
N ARG A 77 -20.28 0.78 4.75
CA ARG A 77 -18.94 0.25 5.03
C ARG A 77 -18.43 -0.64 3.90
N ALA A 78 -19.29 -1.46 3.30
CA ALA A 78 -18.93 -2.33 2.18
C ALA A 78 -18.52 -1.52 0.94
N GLU A 79 -19.25 -0.45 0.60
CA GLU A 79 -18.89 0.47 -0.49
C GLU A 79 -17.51 1.09 -0.26
N ARG A 80 -17.20 1.43 1.00
CA ARG A 80 -15.92 2.05 1.36
C ARG A 80 -14.73 1.12 1.32
N VAL A 81 -14.92 -0.20 1.43
CA VAL A 81 -13.82 -1.17 1.36
C VAL A 81 -13.03 -0.97 0.06
N HIS A 82 -13.70 -0.75 -1.06
CA HIS A 82 -13.06 -0.46 -2.35
C HIS A 82 -12.18 0.78 -2.30
N TYR A 83 -12.69 1.88 -1.74
CA TYR A 83 -11.94 3.13 -1.59
C TYR A 83 -10.62 2.94 -0.80
N TYR A 84 -10.64 2.15 0.27
CA TYR A 84 -9.42 1.86 1.03
C TYR A 84 -8.44 0.99 0.25
N PHE A 85 -8.93 -0.03 -0.47
CA PHE A 85 -8.07 -0.85 -1.31
C PHE A 85 -7.44 -0.06 -2.46
N ASP A 86 -8.19 0.85 -3.09
CA ASP A 86 -7.68 1.72 -4.15
C ASP A 86 -6.61 2.67 -3.60
N LYS A 87 -6.86 3.28 -2.44
CA LYS A 87 -5.86 4.12 -1.76
C LYS A 87 -4.62 3.34 -1.39
N PHE A 88 -4.78 2.15 -0.84
CA PHE A 88 -3.67 1.32 -0.42
C PHE A 88 -2.85 0.85 -1.63
N HIS A 89 -3.52 0.47 -2.73
CA HIS A 89 -2.89 0.21 -4.01
C HIS A 89 -2.08 1.41 -4.50
N ALA A 90 -2.67 2.60 -4.54
CA ALA A 90 -1.98 3.82 -4.97
C ALA A 90 -0.73 4.13 -4.12
N HIS A 91 -0.79 3.95 -2.80
CA HIS A 91 0.37 4.14 -1.93
C HIS A 91 1.46 3.09 -2.19
N LEU A 92 1.08 1.81 -2.34
CA LEU A 92 2.05 0.76 -2.67
C LEU A 92 2.67 0.96 -4.06
N THR A 93 1.90 1.39 -5.04
CA THR A 93 2.42 1.76 -6.37
C THR A 93 3.38 2.94 -6.28
N MET A 94 3.09 3.95 -5.46
CA MET A 94 3.99 5.08 -5.23
C MET A 94 5.31 4.59 -4.62
N VAL A 95 5.25 3.81 -3.53
CA VAL A 95 6.41 3.22 -2.88
C VAL A 95 7.22 2.35 -3.86
N TRP A 96 6.54 1.57 -4.69
CA TRP A 96 7.17 0.77 -5.75
C TRP A 96 7.93 1.66 -6.73
N LYS A 97 7.28 2.66 -7.33
CA LYS A 97 7.92 3.56 -8.31
C LYS A 97 9.11 4.30 -7.72
N THR A 98 9.07 4.62 -6.43
CA THR A 98 10.19 5.26 -5.74
C THR A 98 11.37 4.30 -5.55
N MET A 99 11.11 3.04 -5.18
CA MET A 99 12.18 2.06 -4.93
C MET A 99 12.67 1.36 -6.21
N PHE A 100 11.84 1.32 -7.25
CA PHE A 100 12.09 0.61 -8.50
C PHE A 100 11.67 1.47 -9.69
N PRO A 101 12.35 2.59 -9.96
CA PRO A 101 11.93 3.56 -10.97
C PRO A 101 11.94 3.01 -12.40
N LEU A 102 12.71 1.96 -12.68
CA LEU A 102 12.78 1.30 -13.99
C LEU A 102 11.82 0.12 -14.16
N ASP A 103 11.28 -0.42 -13.07
CA ASP A 103 10.36 -1.56 -13.15
C ASP A 103 8.91 -1.09 -13.31
N GLN A 104 8.16 -1.78 -14.18
CA GLN A 104 6.71 -1.58 -14.22
C GLN A 104 6.08 -2.05 -12.91
N ALA A 105 5.36 -1.14 -12.26
CA ALA A 105 4.61 -1.46 -11.06
C ALA A 105 3.55 -2.53 -11.36
N PRO A 106 3.44 -3.60 -10.55
CA PRO A 106 2.41 -4.61 -10.74
C PRO A 106 1.02 -3.97 -10.77
N GLU A 107 0.21 -4.32 -11.78
CA GLU A 107 -1.10 -3.70 -12.03
C GLU A 107 -2.16 -4.07 -10.98
N THR A 108 -1.91 -5.10 -10.18
CA THR A 108 -2.88 -5.61 -9.20
C THR A 108 -2.37 -5.54 -7.77
N LEU A 109 -3.30 -5.27 -6.86
CA LEU A 109 -3.01 -5.24 -5.43
C LEU A 109 -2.51 -6.58 -4.89
N SER A 110 -3.02 -7.69 -5.41
CA SER A 110 -2.55 -9.04 -5.03
C SER A 110 -1.10 -9.28 -5.44
N ALA A 111 -0.69 -8.83 -6.63
CA ALA A 111 0.68 -8.92 -7.07
C ALA A 111 1.60 -8.05 -6.19
N LEU A 112 1.20 -6.81 -5.90
CA LEU A 112 1.92 -5.95 -4.96
C LEU A 112 2.06 -6.62 -3.58
N PHE A 113 0.97 -7.14 -3.00
CA PHE A 113 1.03 -7.84 -1.73
C PHE A 113 1.95 -9.05 -1.77
N THR A 114 1.92 -9.85 -2.83
CA THR A 114 2.81 -11.01 -2.99
C THR A 114 4.28 -10.61 -3.01
N ARG A 115 4.59 -9.43 -3.58
CA ARG A 115 5.94 -8.86 -3.57
C ARG A 115 6.36 -8.39 -2.18
N PHE A 116 5.47 -7.73 -1.44
CA PHE A 116 5.73 -7.24 -0.07
C PHE A 116 5.43 -8.27 1.04
N LYS A 117 5.00 -9.49 0.69
CA LYS A 117 4.50 -10.50 1.64
C LYS A 117 5.57 -11.00 2.61
N SER A 118 6.83 -11.01 2.18
CA SER A 118 7.94 -11.53 2.96
C SER A 118 8.79 -10.38 3.48
N PRO A 119 8.86 -10.18 4.81
CA PRO A 119 9.79 -9.24 5.43
C PRO A 119 11.24 -9.45 4.98
N GLU A 120 11.62 -10.71 4.73
CA GLU A 120 12.95 -11.12 4.29
C GLU A 120 13.24 -10.61 2.88
N ARG A 121 12.24 -10.59 1.99
CA ARG A 121 12.39 -10.00 0.64
C ARG A 121 12.59 -8.49 0.71
N ILE A 122 11.82 -7.80 1.55
CA ILE A 122 11.99 -6.35 1.79
C ILE A 122 13.38 -6.08 2.40
N ARG A 123 13.80 -6.87 3.39
CA ARG A 123 15.13 -6.76 3.99
C ARG A 123 16.24 -7.00 2.99
N LEU A 124 16.09 -8.00 2.11
CA LEU A 124 17.06 -8.30 1.07
C LEU A 124 17.17 -7.16 0.06
N LEU A 125 16.03 -6.60 -0.35
CA LEU A 125 15.98 -5.42 -1.21
C LEU A 125 16.69 -4.24 -0.55
N VAL A 126 16.26 -3.84 0.64
CA VAL A 126 16.85 -2.71 1.38
C VAL A 126 18.35 -2.94 1.57
N ARG A 127 18.77 -4.16 1.88
CA ARG A 127 20.19 -4.50 2.00
C ARG A 127 20.95 -4.30 0.70
N LYS A 128 20.37 -4.71 -0.44
CA LYS A 128 21.00 -4.54 -1.77
C LYS A 128 21.07 -3.06 -2.16
N GLU A 129 20.00 -2.29 -1.96
CA GLU A 129 19.99 -0.84 -2.20
C GLU A 129 21.03 -0.11 -1.34
N LEU A 130 21.13 -0.47 -0.06
CA LEU A 130 22.16 0.08 0.84
C LEU A 130 23.57 -0.31 0.39
N LEU A 131 23.75 -1.53 -0.12
CA LEU A 131 25.03 -1.98 -0.68
C LEU A 131 25.40 -1.19 -1.93
N ALA A 132 24.49 -1.06 -2.89
CA ALA A 132 24.70 -0.30 -4.12
C ALA A 132 24.98 1.18 -3.82
N GLY A 133 24.24 1.79 -2.89
CA GLY A 133 24.49 3.14 -2.42
C GLY A 133 25.86 3.30 -1.76
N ALA A 134 26.30 2.31 -0.97
CA ALA A 134 27.63 2.30 -0.36
C ALA A 134 28.74 2.13 -1.42
N GLU A 135 28.56 1.22 -2.39
CA GLU A 135 29.50 1.02 -3.50
C GLU A 135 29.67 2.32 -4.31
N LEU A 136 28.58 2.98 -4.67
CA LEU A 136 28.60 4.25 -5.36
C LEU A 136 29.34 5.34 -4.56
N ALA A 137 29.05 5.43 -3.26
CA ALA A 137 29.71 6.41 -2.39
C ALA A 137 31.21 6.17 -2.32
N PHE A 138 31.64 4.92 -2.12
CA PHE A 138 33.06 4.58 -2.08
C PHE A 138 33.76 4.74 -3.42
N ALA A 139 33.12 4.38 -4.53
CA ALA A 139 33.66 4.61 -5.87
C ALA A 139 33.84 6.11 -6.15
N SER A 140 32.86 6.93 -5.76
CA SER A 140 32.94 8.40 -5.87
C SER A 140 34.10 8.97 -5.06
N VAL A 141 34.32 8.45 -3.85
CA VAL A 141 35.46 8.87 -3.01
C VAL A 141 36.79 8.44 -3.62
N LEU A 142 36.90 7.20 -4.10
CA LEU A 142 38.12 6.68 -4.74
C LEU A 142 38.48 7.43 -6.02
N ALA A 143 37.49 7.94 -6.77
CA ALA A 143 37.74 8.74 -7.96
C ALA A 143 38.60 9.99 -7.67
N PHE A 144 38.50 10.56 -6.47
CA PHE A 144 39.28 11.73 -6.04
C PHE A 144 40.42 11.37 -5.07
N HIS A 145 40.32 10.22 -4.39
CA HIS A 145 41.32 9.74 -3.42
C HIS A 145 41.65 8.26 -3.68
N PRO A 146 42.42 7.93 -4.74
CA PRO A 146 42.62 6.54 -5.16
C PRO A 146 43.41 5.67 -4.17
N THR A 147 44.18 6.30 -3.28
CA THR A 147 45.03 5.62 -2.29
C THR A 147 44.32 5.36 -0.97
N LEU A 148 43.02 5.66 -0.87
CA LEU A 148 42.26 5.53 0.36
C LEU A 148 42.00 4.04 0.66
N ASP A 149 42.31 3.61 1.88
CA ASP A 149 42.01 2.26 2.33
C ASP A 149 40.54 2.14 2.73
N LEU A 150 39.73 1.60 1.81
CA LEU A 150 38.30 1.41 2.02
C LEU A 150 37.99 0.37 3.10
N GLU A 151 38.86 -0.62 3.30
CA GLU A 151 38.66 -1.66 4.30
C GLU A 151 38.87 -1.10 5.71
N ALA A 152 39.89 -0.25 5.90
CA ALA A 152 40.08 0.49 7.14
C ALA A 152 38.88 1.42 7.44
N ILE A 153 38.31 2.06 6.41
CA ILE A 153 37.13 2.93 6.57
C ILE A 153 35.89 2.14 6.96
N ALA A 154 35.60 1.03 6.27
CA ALA A 154 34.46 0.18 6.58
C ALA A 154 34.49 -0.39 8.01
N ASN A 155 35.69 -0.58 8.56
CA ASN A 155 35.91 -1.08 9.93
C ASN A 155 35.91 0.02 11.02
N THR A 156 35.63 1.28 10.67
CA THR A 156 35.63 2.39 11.62
C THR A 156 34.49 2.27 12.64
N ARG A 157 34.82 2.31 13.94
CA ARG A 157 33.84 2.24 15.05
C ARG A 157 33.38 3.60 15.59
N ARG A 158 33.77 4.69 14.93
CA ARG A 158 33.41 6.05 15.37
C ARG A 158 31.95 6.33 15.03
N SER A 159 31.25 7.08 15.89
CA SER A 159 29.94 7.61 15.52
C SER A 159 30.09 8.51 14.30
N LEU A 160 29.18 8.32 13.34
CA LEU A 160 29.09 9.11 12.13
C LEU A 160 28.06 10.24 12.24
N ASP A 161 27.41 10.39 13.41
CA ASP A 161 26.23 11.25 13.58
C ASP A 161 26.48 12.70 13.15
N GLN A 162 27.62 13.25 13.58
CA GLN A 162 28.04 14.61 13.25
C GLN A 162 28.41 14.82 11.76
N TYR A 163 28.65 13.74 11.01
CA TYR A 163 29.02 13.81 9.60
C TYR A 163 27.82 13.66 8.67
N TYR A 164 26.67 13.17 9.15
CA TYR A 164 25.47 13.04 8.32
C TYR A 164 24.98 14.39 7.81
N ASP A 165 24.95 15.42 8.65
CA ASP A 165 24.52 16.76 8.23
C ASP A 165 25.44 17.36 7.17
N ILE A 166 26.75 17.08 7.27
CA ILE A 166 27.76 17.51 6.30
C ILE A 166 27.60 16.75 4.98
N ALA A 167 27.35 15.44 5.05
CA ALA A 167 27.23 14.57 3.88
C ALA A 167 25.89 14.70 3.16
N ARG A 168 24.85 15.25 3.81
CA ARG A 168 23.49 15.32 3.29
C ARG A 168 23.38 16.07 1.96
N HIS A 169 23.92 17.29 1.89
CA HIS A 169 23.83 18.10 0.67
C HIS A 169 24.64 17.52 -0.51
N PRO A 170 25.89 17.04 -0.31
CA PRO A 170 26.61 16.28 -1.33
C PRO A 170 25.85 15.03 -1.81
N ALA A 171 25.25 14.26 -0.90
CA ALA A 171 24.46 13.08 -1.26
C ALA A 171 23.29 13.43 -2.18
N TYR A 172 22.50 14.47 -1.87
CA TYR A 172 21.45 14.96 -2.76
C TYR A 172 21.98 15.40 -4.12
N THR A 173 23.13 16.05 -4.15
CA THR A 173 23.74 16.53 -5.39
C THR A 173 24.16 15.35 -6.29
N ILE A 174 24.74 14.31 -5.71
CA ILE A 174 25.12 13.09 -6.44
C ILE A 174 23.87 12.41 -7.01
N ILE A 175 22.85 12.19 -6.19
CA ILE A 175 21.59 11.56 -6.64
C ILE A 175 20.93 12.39 -7.75
N SER A 176 20.80 13.72 -7.55
CA SER A 176 20.16 14.59 -8.55
C SER A 176 20.91 14.62 -9.89
N ARG A 177 22.25 14.56 -9.88
CA ARG A 177 23.04 14.44 -11.13
C ARG A 177 22.78 13.13 -11.85
N MET A 178 22.62 12.04 -11.10
CA MET A 178 22.34 10.72 -11.65
C MET A 178 20.91 10.62 -12.19
N GLU A 179 19.94 11.24 -11.53
CA GLU A 179 18.55 11.34 -12.00
C GLU A 179 18.42 12.19 -13.28
N THR A 180 19.24 13.24 -13.41
CA THR A 180 19.19 14.18 -14.55
C THR A 180 20.04 13.74 -15.74
N GLY A 181 20.76 12.62 -15.66
CA GLY A 181 21.53 12.05 -16.76
C GLY A 181 22.72 12.91 -17.23
N TYR A 182 23.20 13.84 -16.39
CA TYR A 182 24.41 14.62 -16.71
C TYR A 182 25.64 13.72 -16.62
N ALA A 183 25.99 13.07 -17.72
CA ALA A 183 27.32 12.55 -17.94
C ALA A 183 28.27 13.74 -18.14
N PRO A 184 29.28 13.96 -17.27
CA PRO A 184 30.38 14.83 -17.66
C PRO A 184 31.08 14.16 -18.86
N GLU A 185 31.27 14.91 -19.94
CA GLU A 185 31.78 14.44 -21.25
C GLU A 185 33.19 13.80 -21.22
N GLU A 186 33.80 13.61 -20.05
CA GLU A 186 35.17 13.07 -19.90
C GLU A 186 35.28 11.75 -19.11
N LEU A 187 34.16 11.09 -18.80
CA LEU A 187 34.18 9.70 -18.30
C LEU A 187 33.49 8.78 -19.31
N ASN A 188 34.16 8.58 -20.45
CA ASN A 188 33.85 7.52 -21.40
C ASN A 188 34.00 6.16 -20.71
N GLY A 189 32.87 5.62 -20.26
CA GLY A 189 32.73 4.26 -19.78
C GLY A 189 32.21 4.17 -18.35
N SER A 190 30.97 3.71 -18.22
CA SER A 190 30.50 2.91 -17.07
C SER A 190 29.82 3.58 -15.86
N PHE A 191 29.50 4.88 -15.85
CA PHE A 191 28.78 5.47 -14.70
C PHE A 191 27.27 5.71 -14.89
N SER A 192 26.76 5.71 -16.13
CA SER A 192 25.33 5.90 -16.41
C SER A 192 24.42 4.73 -15.96
N PHE A 193 24.99 3.65 -15.41
CA PHE A 193 24.28 2.40 -15.10
C PHE A 193 24.08 2.15 -13.59
N LEU A 194 24.79 2.86 -12.71
CA LEU A 194 25.00 2.38 -11.34
C LEU A 194 23.91 2.69 -10.31
N ILE A 195 23.00 3.64 -10.56
CA ILE A 195 21.85 3.82 -9.65
C ILE A 195 20.67 2.93 -10.01
N SER A 196 20.69 2.20 -11.14
CA SER A 196 19.50 1.46 -11.52
C SER A 196 19.63 0.11 -12.22
N ASN A 197 20.81 -0.37 -12.61
CA ASN A 197 20.84 -1.49 -13.57
C ASN A 197 21.55 -2.76 -13.13
N ARG A 198 21.90 -2.96 -11.85
CA ARG A 198 22.46 -4.27 -11.51
C ARG A 198 21.43 -5.33 -11.22
N TYR A 199 20.21 -5.01 -10.78
CA TYR A 199 19.26 -6.07 -10.43
C TYR A 199 17.86 -5.84 -10.95
N CYS A 200 17.37 -6.81 -11.70
CA CYS A 200 16.04 -6.84 -12.29
C CYS A 200 15.27 -7.97 -11.62
N LEU A 201 13.96 -7.80 -11.46
CA LEU A 201 13.10 -8.91 -11.08
C LEU A 201 12.74 -9.70 -12.34
N ASP A 202 13.09 -10.99 -12.38
CA ASP A 202 12.69 -11.86 -13.47
C ASP A 202 11.15 -12.07 -13.51
N PRO A 203 10.62 -12.70 -14.56
CA PRO A 203 9.19 -13.02 -14.66
C PRO A 203 8.66 -13.91 -13.52
N LEU A 204 9.55 -14.63 -12.80
CA LEU A 204 9.24 -15.46 -11.64
C LEU A 204 9.37 -14.70 -10.31
N GLY A 205 9.90 -13.49 -10.35
CA GLY A 205 10.10 -12.59 -9.23
C GLY A 205 11.34 -12.83 -8.39
N GLU A 206 12.37 -13.44 -8.95
CA GLU A 206 13.72 -13.51 -8.39
C GLU A 206 14.54 -12.28 -8.80
N LEU A 207 15.34 -11.73 -7.87
CA LEU A 207 16.28 -10.65 -8.19
C LEU A 207 17.51 -11.25 -8.86
N VAL A 208 17.68 -10.97 -10.15
CA VAL A 208 18.80 -11.44 -10.98
C VAL A 208 19.65 -10.26 -11.39
N ASP A 209 20.94 -10.50 -11.63
CA ASP A 209 21.83 -9.46 -12.17
C ASP A 209 21.36 -9.10 -13.58
N CYS A 210 21.01 -7.84 -13.88
CA CYS A 210 20.52 -7.48 -15.22
C CYS A 210 21.62 -7.59 -16.29
N ASP A 211 22.89 -7.65 -15.86
CA ASP A 211 24.06 -7.73 -16.74
C ASP A 211 24.59 -9.17 -16.93
N GLN A 212 23.85 -10.21 -16.47
CA GLN A 212 24.17 -11.64 -16.66
C GLN A 212 23.24 -12.37 -17.63
#